data_AF-A0AAF5CUM5-F1
#
_entry.id   AF-A0AAF5CUM5-F1
#
_cell.length_a   1.000
_cell.length_b   1.000
_cell.length_c   1.000
_cell.angle_alpha   90.00
_cell.angle_beta   90.00
_cell.angle_gamma   90.00
#
_symmetry.space_group_name_H-M   'P 1'
#
loop_
_entity.id
_entity.type
_entity.pdbx_description
1 polymer ?
#
loop_
_entity_poly.entity_id
_entity_poly.type
_entity_poly.pdbx_seq_one_letter_code
_entity_poly.pdbx_strand_id
1 'polypeptide(L)'
;MKSYLLLIFIFTNVLNGKILKCFDICDCDDIEEIIHCHKLGLVLLNLPKIPIKNYKVLRLTDNNIEYLPSEEVLKNKFPQLEGIDVEGNPNFDCDSIQYYKKLTIFSDCTDNGIVEKKKIDPTTERPLDEEEEDCDIQCSISRKAKELANYAKSYWKKFIEKLQQFDRENKTWIEIKGVFSSFKNTLADAFGS
;
A
#
# COMPACT_ATOMS: atom_id res chain seq x y z
N MET A 1 27.55 -38.28 32.89
CA MET A 1 26.25 -38.43 32.19
C MET A 1 26.36 -37.82 30.81
N LYS A 2 26.16 -38.63 29.77
CA LYS A 2 25.92 -38.15 28.40
C LYS A 2 24.49 -37.61 28.35
N SER A 3 24.27 -36.39 27.89
CA SER A 3 23.07 -36.06 27.10
C SER A 3 23.24 -34.68 26.43
N TYR A 4 23.48 -34.76 25.13
CA TYR A 4 23.15 -33.81 24.07
C TYR A 4 22.42 -32.52 24.49
N LEU A 5 23.16 -31.43 24.62
CA LEU A 5 22.61 -30.11 24.30
C LEU A 5 22.54 -30.04 22.77
N LEU A 6 21.37 -30.45 22.29
CA LEU A 6 20.96 -30.48 20.90
C LEU A 6 21.11 -29.06 20.34
N LEU A 7 22.12 -28.92 19.50
CA LEU A 7 22.47 -27.72 18.74
C LEU A 7 21.32 -27.44 17.76
N ILE A 8 20.33 -26.65 18.17
CA ILE A 8 19.31 -26.16 17.26
C ILE A 8 19.97 -25.05 16.42
N PHE A 9 20.72 -25.46 15.39
CA PHE A 9 20.98 -24.63 14.22
C PHE A 9 19.64 -24.45 13.51
N ILE A 10 18.87 -23.44 13.94
CA ILE A 10 17.83 -22.89 13.09
C ILE A 10 18.59 -22.25 11.94
N PHE A 11 18.71 -22.99 10.83
CA PHE A 11 18.94 -22.40 9.52
C PHE A 11 17.77 -21.47 9.26
N THR A 12 17.85 -20.24 9.77
CA THR A 12 17.10 -19.14 9.20
C THR A 12 17.69 -18.99 7.80
N ASN A 13 17.03 -19.61 6.83
CA ASN A 13 17.09 -19.15 5.47
C ASN A 13 16.53 -17.73 5.51
N VAL A 14 17.38 -16.77 5.85
CA VAL A 14 17.26 -15.41 5.36
C VAL A 14 17.39 -15.55 3.85
N LEU A 15 16.26 -15.90 3.23
CA LEU A 15 15.96 -15.55 1.86
C LEU A 15 16.04 -14.03 1.85
N ASN A 16 17.25 -13.52 1.70
CA ASN A 16 17.49 -12.16 1.29
C ASN A 16 16.82 -12.08 -0.08
N GLY A 17 15.58 -11.58 -0.12
CA GLY A 17 14.94 -11.19 -1.36
C GLY A 17 15.92 -10.28 -2.06
N LYS A 18 16.59 -10.80 -3.08
CA LYS A 18 17.52 -10.00 -3.86
C LYS A 18 16.63 -9.10 -4.69
N ILE A 19 16.58 -7.83 -4.30
CA ILE A 19 16.00 -6.80 -5.14
C ILE A 19 16.86 -6.77 -6.42
N LEU A 20 16.33 -7.37 -7.48
CA LEU A 20 16.98 -7.50 -8.77
C LEU A 20 16.31 -6.55 -9.75
N LYS A 21 17.10 -5.81 -10.52
CA LYS A 21 16.59 -5.07 -11.67
C LYS A 21 16.14 -6.07 -12.74
N CYS A 22 14.84 -6.28 -12.81
CA CYS A 22 14.20 -7.24 -13.72
C CYS A 22 13.69 -6.58 -15.00
N PHE A 23 13.33 -5.31 -14.92
CA PHE A 23 12.68 -4.57 -15.99
C PHE A 23 13.06 -3.10 -15.91
N ASP A 24 13.83 -2.63 -16.89
CA ASP A 24 14.31 -1.26 -16.94
C ASP A 24 15.07 -0.89 -15.64
N ILE A 25 14.65 0.18 -14.96
CA ILE A 25 15.17 0.61 -13.67
C ILE A 25 14.29 0.13 -12.48
N CYS A 26 13.26 -0.68 -12.74
CA CYS A 26 12.40 -1.24 -11.70
C CYS A 26 13.04 -2.45 -11.01
N ASP A 27 12.69 -2.57 -9.74
CA ASP A 27 13.19 -3.55 -8.79
C ASP A 27 12.15 -4.66 -8.60
N CYS A 28 12.52 -5.92 -8.79
CA CYS A 28 11.60 -7.05 -8.57
C CYS A 28 11.86 -7.73 -7.23
N ASP A 29 10.77 -7.99 -6.51
CA ASP A 29 10.72 -8.88 -5.36
C ASP A 29 10.06 -10.21 -5.77
N ASP A 30 10.86 -11.26 -5.87
CA ASP A 30 10.40 -12.60 -6.26
C ASP A 30 9.65 -13.32 -5.13
N ILE A 31 9.81 -12.88 -3.88
CA ILE A 31 9.16 -13.48 -2.71
C ILE A 31 7.76 -12.92 -2.57
N GLU A 32 7.63 -11.60 -2.67
CA GLU A 32 6.33 -10.92 -2.60
C GLU A 32 5.61 -10.87 -3.96
N GLU A 33 6.29 -11.25 -5.05
CA GLU A 33 5.78 -11.23 -6.42
C GLU A 33 5.38 -9.81 -6.88
N ILE A 34 6.19 -8.80 -6.49
CA ILE A 34 5.96 -7.37 -6.76
C ILE A 34 7.06 -6.80 -7.66
N ILE A 35 6.66 -5.99 -8.64
CA ILE A 35 7.56 -5.13 -9.42
C ILE A 35 7.47 -3.71 -8.88
N HIS A 36 8.55 -3.24 -8.26
CA HIS A 36 8.69 -1.90 -7.69
C HIS A 36 9.23 -0.92 -8.73
N CYS A 37 8.36 -0.03 -9.19
CA CYS A 37 8.67 1.08 -10.08
C CYS A 37 8.37 2.43 -9.39
N HIS A 38 8.69 2.56 -8.11
CA HIS A 38 8.34 3.70 -7.26
C HIS A 38 9.33 4.87 -7.39
N LYS A 39 8.85 6.13 -7.43
CA LYS A 39 9.69 7.35 -7.41
C LYS A 39 10.78 7.39 -8.50
N LEU A 40 10.43 6.94 -9.68
CA LEU A 40 11.33 6.90 -10.84
C LEU A 40 11.12 8.08 -11.79
N GLY A 41 10.13 8.94 -11.53
CA GLY A 41 9.78 10.06 -12.41
C GLY A 41 9.12 9.62 -13.72
N LEU A 42 8.52 8.42 -13.75
CA LEU A 42 7.88 7.89 -14.95
C LEU A 42 6.67 8.74 -15.34
N VAL A 43 6.55 9.06 -16.62
CA VAL A 43 5.35 9.68 -17.21
C VAL A 43 4.48 8.65 -17.93
N LEU A 44 5.09 7.54 -18.33
CA LEU A 44 4.45 6.40 -18.95
C LEU A 44 5.10 5.09 -18.47
N LEU A 45 4.33 4.01 -18.47
CA LEU A 45 4.86 2.67 -18.24
C LEU A 45 5.54 2.16 -19.51
N ASN A 46 6.87 2.03 -19.48
CA ASN A 46 7.58 1.28 -20.50
C ASN A 46 7.08 -0.18 -20.45
N LEU A 47 6.84 -0.80 -21.60
CA LEU A 47 6.45 -2.21 -21.66
C LEU A 47 7.67 -3.09 -21.92
N PRO A 48 7.77 -4.25 -21.24
CA PRO A 48 8.87 -5.17 -21.47
C PRO A 48 8.81 -5.77 -22.88
N LYS A 49 10.00 -6.02 -23.46
CA LYS A 49 10.10 -6.67 -24.78
C LYS A 49 9.53 -8.09 -24.73
N ILE A 50 9.86 -8.83 -23.67
CA ILE A 50 9.41 -10.20 -23.42
C ILE A 50 8.43 -10.18 -22.23
N PRO A 51 7.34 -10.96 -22.24
CA PRO A 51 6.44 -11.04 -21.10
C PRO A 51 7.14 -11.44 -19.80
N ILE A 52 6.86 -10.70 -18.72
CA ILE A 52 7.39 -10.96 -17.39
C ILE A 52 6.34 -11.76 -16.61
N LYS A 53 6.75 -12.92 -16.10
CA LYS A 53 5.87 -13.86 -15.39
C LYS A 53 6.15 -13.84 -13.89
N ASN A 54 5.23 -14.41 -13.13
CA ASN A 54 5.29 -14.63 -11.68
C ASN A 54 5.23 -13.38 -10.80
N TYR A 55 4.87 -12.22 -11.36
CA TYR A 55 4.57 -11.04 -10.56
C TYR A 55 3.08 -10.72 -10.66
N LYS A 56 2.49 -10.48 -9.49
CA LYS A 56 1.07 -10.19 -9.32
C LYS A 56 0.80 -8.70 -9.19
N VAL A 57 1.77 -7.92 -8.71
CA VAL A 57 1.58 -6.49 -8.47
C VAL A 57 2.63 -5.67 -9.17
N LEU A 58 2.20 -4.62 -9.86
CA LEU A 58 3.05 -3.59 -10.42
C LEU A 58 2.87 -2.29 -9.63
N ARG A 59 3.90 -1.86 -8.92
CA ARG A 59 3.86 -0.67 -8.06
C ARG A 59 4.49 0.52 -8.77
N LEU A 60 3.67 1.38 -9.35
CA LEU A 60 4.02 2.62 -10.07
C LEU A 60 3.84 3.89 -9.21
N THR A 61 3.80 3.72 -7.90
CA THR A 61 3.54 4.81 -6.96
C THR A 61 4.52 5.99 -7.02
N ASP A 62 4.03 7.19 -6.70
CA ASP A 62 4.79 8.45 -6.61
C ASP A 62 5.61 8.75 -7.89
N ASN A 63 4.96 8.66 -9.05
CA ASN A 63 5.49 9.06 -10.36
C ASN A 63 4.60 10.18 -10.98
N ASN A 64 4.71 10.40 -12.29
CA ASN A 64 3.85 11.31 -13.06
C ASN A 64 3.06 10.55 -14.14
N ILE A 65 2.67 9.29 -13.89
CA ILE A 65 1.89 8.48 -14.83
C ILE A 65 0.53 9.13 -15.06
N GLU A 66 0.21 9.43 -16.31
CA GLU A 66 -1.11 9.95 -16.69
C GLU A 66 -2.06 8.83 -17.12
N TYR A 67 -1.56 7.86 -17.88
CA TYR A 67 -2.37 6.76 -18.41
C TYR A 67 -1.65 5.42 -18.25
N LEU A 68 -2.43 4.38 -18.00
CA LEU A 68 -1.99 3.00 -18.13
C LEU A 68 -2.30 2.46 -19.54
N PRO A 69 -1.48 1.53 -20.07
CA PRO A 69 -1.84 0.75 -21.25
C PRO A 69 -3.11 -0.06 -21.00
N SER A 70 -3.82 -0.46 -22.07
CA SER A 70 -5.06 -1.24 -21.92
C SER A 70 -4.85 -2.54 -21.15
N GLU A 71 -5.90 -3.02 -20.47
CA GLU A 71 -5.86 -4.27 -19.69
C GLU A 71 -5.35 -5.46 -20.50
N GLU A 72 -5.72 -5.57 -21.78
CA GLU A 72 -5.24 -6.62 -22.67
C GLU A 72 -3.72 -6.55 -22.89
N VAL A 73 -3.20 -5.35 -23.15
CA VAL A 73 -1.76 -5.13 -23.35
C VAL A 73 -0.99 -5.45 -22.06
N LEU A 74 -1.51 -5.01 -20.91
CA LEU A 74 -0.92 -5.31 -19.61
C LEU A 74 -0.90 -6.82 -19.33
N LYS A 75 -2.01 -7.53 -19.55
CA LYS A 75 -2.08 -8.99 -19.36
C LYS A 75 -1.21 -9.76 -20.36
N ASN A 76 -0.99 -9.26 -21.57
CA ASN A 76 -0.04 -9.88 -22.50
C ASN A 76 1.41 -9.76 -21.99
N LYS A 77 1.77 -8.59 -21.45
CA LYS A 77 3.12 -8.31 -20.96
C LYS A 77 3.40 -8.84 -19.55
N PHE A 78 2.37 -8.93 -18.71
CA PHE A 78 2.41 -9.40 -17.33
C PHE A 78 1.25 -10.39 -17.10
N PRO A 79 1.39 -11.65 -17.53
CA PRO A 79 0.26 -12.60 -17.57
C PRO A 79 -0.39 -12.92 -16.23
N GLN A 80 0.36 -12.82 -15.13
CA GLN A 80 -0.11 -13.09 -13.76
C GLN A 80 -0.41 -11.81 -12.98
N LEU A 81 -0.38 -10.64 -13.61
CA LEU A 81 -0.68 -9.38 -12.95
C LEU A 81 -2.12 -9.38 -12.44
N GLU A 82 -2.32 -9.06 -11.18
CA GLU A 82 -3.61 -8.98 -10.51
C GLU A 82 -3.92 -7.54 -10.07
N GLY A 83 -2.89 -6.75 -9.75
CA GLY A 83 -3.04 -5.38 -9.30
C GLY A 83 -1.97 -4.43 -9.83
N ILE A 84 -2.35 -3.16 -9.97
CA ILE A 84 -1.43 -2.06 -10.28
C ILE A 84 -1.66 -0.95 -9.28
N ASP A 85 -0.60 -0.51 -8.62
CA ASP A 85 -0.65 0.59 -7.67
C ASP A 85 -0.09 1.86 -8.31
N VAL A 86 -0.97 2.82 -8.58
CA VAL A 86 -0.69 4.13 -9.17
C VAL A 86 -0.90 5.27 -8.17
N GLU A 87 -0.94 5.00 -6.86
CA GLU A 87 -1.06 6.05 -5.84
C GLU A 87 0.09 7.07 -5.93
N GLY A 88 -0.18 8.34 -5.64
CA GLY A 88 0.81 9.41 -5.73
C GLY A 88 1.14 9.88 -7.15
N ASN A 89 0.39 9.46 -8.17
CA ASN A 89 0.47 10.02 -9.53
C ASN A 89 -0.56 11.16 -9.68
N PRO A 90 -0.15 12.45 -9.61
CA PRO A 90 -1.08 13.56 -9.44
C PRO A 90 -1.95 13.86 -10.67
N ASN A 91 -1.52 13.44 -11.86
CA ASN A 91 -2.21 13.66 -13.13
C ASN A 91 -2.82 12.37 -13.69
N PHE A 92 -2.96 11.32 -12.87
CA PHE A 92 -3.50 10.05 -13.32
C PHE A 92 -4.96 10.21 -13.80
N ASP A 93 -5.26 9.66 -14.98
CA ASP A 93 -6.61 9.64 -15.55
C ASP A 93 -7.50 8.65 -14.78
N CYS A 94 -8.20 9.18 -13.78
CA CYS A 94 -9.14 8.43 -12.96
C CYS A 94 -10.32 7.86 -13.75
N ASP A 95 -10.75 8.50 -14.84
CA ASP A 95 -11.86 8.02 -15.67
C ASP A 95 -11.48 6.74 -16.41
N SER A 96 -10.18 6.47 -16.60
CA SER A 96 -9.69 5.25 -17.22
C SER A 96 -9.88 3.99 -16.36
N ILE A 97 -10.02 4.12 -15.03
CA ILE A 97 -10.04 2.99 -14.09
C ILE A 97 -11.17 2.01 -14.40
N GLN A 98 -12.34 2.52 -14.81
CA GLN A 98 -13.52 1.71 -15.11
C GLN A 98 -13.32 0.68 -16.24
N TYR A 99 -12.27 0.85 -17.06
CA TYR A 99 -11.95 -0.05 -18.16
C TYR A 99 -11.08 -1.25 -17.75
N TYR A 100 -10.60 -1.30 -16.50
CA TYR A 100 -9.85 -2.41 -15.94
C TYR A 100 -10.78 -3.30 -15.11
N LYS A 101 -11.23 -4.42 -15.70
CA LYS A 101 -12.23 -5.32 -15.09
C LYS A 101 -11.62 -6.51 -14.36
N LYS A 102 -10.40 -6.89 -14.74
CA LYS A 102 -9.65 -8.05 -14.23
C LYS A 102 -8.41 -7.64 -13.45
N LEU A 103 -8.02 -6.38 -13.52
CA LEU A 103 -6.92 -5.80 -12.76
C LEU A 103 -7.48 -4.86 -11.72
N THR A 104 -7.04 -5.03 -10.48
CA THR A 104 -7.31 -4.05 -9.42
C THR A 104 -6.37 -2.86 -9.62
N ILE A 105 -6.93 -1.66 -9.75
CA ILE A 105 -6.13 -0.43 -9.80
C ILE A 105 -6.21 0.26 -8.44
N PHE A 106 -5.10 0.29 -7.71
CA PHE A 106 -4.98 1.09 -6.48
C PHE A 106 -4.58 2.51 -6.87
N SER A 107 -5.40 3.49 -6.52
CA SER A 107 -5.19 4.89 -6.88
C SER A 107 -5.68 5.82 -5.77
N ASP A 108 -5.24 7.08 -5.82
CA ASP A 108 -5.77 8.15 -4.97
C ASP A 108 -7.04 8.79 -5.59
N CYS A 109 -7.68 8.12 -6.56
CA CYS A 109 -8.86 8.67 -7.23
C CYS A 109 -10.08 8.68 -6.31
N THR A 110 -10.81 9.79 -6.34
CA THR A 110 -12.12 9.91 -5.71
C THR A 110 -13.23 9.41 -6.64
N ASP A 111 -14.42 9.18 -6.09
CA ASP A 111 -15.62 8.81 -6.85
C ASP A 111 -16.01 9.83 -7.96
N ASN A 112 -15.48 11.05 -7.88
CA ASN A 112 -15.72 12.11 -8.87
C ASN A 112 -14.69 12.14 -10.01
N GLY A 113 -13.82 11.13 -10.12
CA GLY A 113 -12.82 11.06 -11.20
C GLY A 113 -11.65 12.04 -11.04
N ILE A 114 -11.38 12.52 -9.82
CA ILE A 114 -10.22 13.39 -9.52
C ILE A 114 -9.28 12.72 -8.53
N VAL A 115 -7.97 12.93 -8.71
CA VAL A 115 -6.94 12.50 -7.75
C VAL A 115 -7.06 13.34 -6.48
N GLU A 116 -7.32 12.69 -5.34
CA GLU A 116 -7.26 13.36 -4.04
C GLU A 116 -5.80 13.71 -3.75
N LYS A 117 -5.50 15.00 -3.71
CA LYS A 117 -4.19 15.44 -3.24
C LYS A 117 -4.04 14.97 -1.80
N LYS A 118 -2.98 14.23 -1.50
CA LYS A 118 -2.56 13.94 -0.12
C LYS A 118 -2.52 15.27 0.61
N LYS A 119 -3.55 15.56 1.41
CA LYS A 119 -3.49 16.62 2.40
C LYS A 119 -2.41 16.15 3.36
N ILE A 120 -1.22 16.71 3.22
CA ILE A 120 -0.28 16.74 4.33
C ILE A 120 -1.10 17.41 5.43
N ASP A 121 -1.52 16.63 6.43
CA ASP A 121 -2.05 17.25 7.62
C ASP A 121 -0.91 18.10 8.17
N PRO A 122 -1.03 19.45 8.20
CA PRO A 122 0.04 20.31 8.66
C PRO A 122 0.47 19.98 10.09
N THR A 123 -0.31 19.20 10.86
CA THR A 123 0.13 18.71 12.17
C THR A 123 1.27 17.69 12.13
N THR A 124 1.71 17.22 10.96
CA THR A 124 2.99 16.47 10.83
C THR A 124 4.17 17.41 10.53
N GLU A 125 3.90 18.61 10.02
CA GLU A 125 4.89 19.69 10.08
C GLU A 125 4.94 20.18 11.52
N ARG A 126 5.86 19.60 12.28
CA ARG A 126 6.24 20.06 13.62
C ARG A 126 6.23 21.59 13.62
N PRO A 127 5.37 22.28 14.40
CA PRO A 127 5.63 23.68 14.69
C PRO A 127 7.03 23.72 15.27
N LEU A 128 7.96 24.37 14.58
CA LEU A 128 9.29 24.62 15.14
C LEU A 128 9.22 25.59 16.32
N ASP A 129 8.03 26.12 16.63
CA ASP A 129 7.83 27.24 17.54
C ASP A 129 6.73 26.98 18.59
N GLU A 130 6.35 25.73 18.86
CA GLU A 130 5.70 25.46 20.15
C GLU A 130 6.81 25.37 21.19
N GLU A 131 7.01 26.50 21.87
CA GLU A 131 7.76 26.62 23.11
C GLU A 131 7.56 25.33 23.92
N GLU A 132 8.66 24.64 24.23
CA GLU A 132 8.65 23.50 25.12
C GLU A 132 8.07 24.00 26.46
N GLU A 133 6.75 23.91 26.63
CA GLU A 133 6.15 23.94 27.97
C GLU A 133 6.86 22.82 28.72
N ASP A 134 7.66 23.23 29.70
CA ASP A 134 8.49 22.38 30.55
C ASP A 134 7.60 21.32 31.21
N CYS A 135 7.42 20.21 30.51
CA CYS A 135 6.61 19.10 30.95
C CYS A 135 7.50 17.87 31.03
N ASP A 136 7.35 17.12 32.12
CA ASP A 136 8.20 15.98 32.41
C ASP A 136 8.12 14.87 31.34
N ILE A 137 9.03 13.90 31.45
CA ILE A 137 9.11 12.75 30.53
C ILE A 137 7.75 12.05 30.42
N GLN A 138 6.97 11.97 31.50
CA GLN A 138 5.66 11.31 31.53
C GLN A 138 4.62 12.05 30.67
N CYS A 139 4.60 13.38 30.73
CA CYS A 139 3.79 14.23 29.85
C CYS A 139 4.22 14.06 28.38
N SER A 140 5.52 14.09 28.10
CA SER A 140 6.04 13.93 26.72
C SER A 140 5.64 12.57 26.11
N ILE A 141 5.68 11.49 26.90
CA ILE A 141 5.26 10.14 26.49
C ILE A 141 3.75 10.12 26.25
N SER A 142 2.96 10.71 27.15
CA SER A 142 1.50 10.76 27.03
C SER A 142 1.07 11.53 25.78
N ARG A 143 1.75 12.65 25.47
CA ARG A 143 1.51 13.42 24.25
C ARG A 143 1.85 12.63 23.00
N LYS A 144 3.03 12.00 22.94
CA LYS A 144 3.42 11.13 21.81
C LYS A 144 2.49 9.93 21.64
N ALA A 145 2.02 9.35 22.74
CA ALA A 145 1.03 8.27 22.70
C ALA A 145 -0.31 8.76 22.10
N LYS A 146 -0.75 9.97 22.46
CA LYS A 146 -1.95 10.61 21.89
C LYS A 146 -1.78 10.93 20.40
N GLU A 147 -0.63 11.47 19.99
CA GLU A 147 -0.30 11.71 18.58
C GLU A 147 -0.30 10.41 17.78
N LEU A 148 0.33 9.35 18.29
CA LEU A 148 0.33 8.03 17.67
C LEU A 148 -1.07 7.43 17.60
N ALA A 149 -1.89 7.58 18.64
CA ALA A 149 -3.27 7.11 18.65
C ALA A 149 -4.13 7.86 17.61
N ASN A 150 -3.96 9.18 17.49
CA ASN A 150 -4.64 9.99 16.48
C ASN A 150 -4.21 9.61 15.06
N TYR A 151 -2.91 9.37 14.85
CA TYR A 151 -2.37 8.86 13.60
C TYR A 151 -2.94 7.47 13.27
N ALA A 152 -2.95 6.55 14.23
CA ALA A 152 -3.54 5.23 14.06
C ALA A 152 -5.04 5.32 13.71
N LYS A 153 -5.78 6.23 14.35
CA LYS A 153 -7.21 6.48 14.06
C LYS A 153 -7.43 7.02 12.65
N SER A 154 -6.59 7.95 12.18
CA SER A 154 -6.70 8.51 10.83
C SER A 154 -6.35 7.47 9.76
N TYR A 155 -5.30 6.67 9.98
CA TYR A 155 -4.94 5.55 9.11
C TYR A 155 -6.01 4.47 9.09
N TRP A 156 -6.58 4.14 10.24
CA TRP A 156 -7.68 3.19 10.35
C TRP A 156 -8.86 3.66 9.51
N LYS A 157 -9.29 4.92 9.64
CA LYS A 157 -10.37 5.48 8.85
C LYS A 157 -10.13 5.34 7.34
N LYS A 158 -8.94 5.70 6.85
CA LYS A 158 -8.57 5.55 5.43
C LYS A 158 -8.57 4.10 4.98
N PHE A 159 -8.08 3.19 5.83
CA PHE A 159 -8.11 1.76 5.54
C PHE A 159 -9.55 1.22 5.40
N ILE A 160 -10.46 1.64 6.28
CA ILE A 160 -11.89 1.29 6.17
C ILE A 160 -12.48 1.81 4.85
N GLU A 161 -12.21 3.07 4.49
CA GLU A 161 -12.69 3.69 3.26
C GLU A 161 -12.19 2.92 2.02
N LYS A 162 -10.90 2.59 1.97
CA LYS A 162 -10.30 1.79 0.87
C LYS A 162 -10.90 0.38 0.78
N LEU A 163 -11.13 -0.28 1.92
CA LEU A 163 -11.81 -1.57 1.91
C LEU A 163 -13.23 -1.44 1.37
N GLN A 164 -13.99 -0.41 1.73
CA GLN A 164 -15.35 -0.22 1.22
C GLN A 164 -15.41 -0.04 -0.31
N GLN A 165 -14.36 0.52 -0.92
CA GLN A 165 -14.23 0.65 -2.37
C GLN A 165 -13.87 -0.68 -3.06
N PHE A 166 -13.29 -1.64 -2.34
CA PHE A 166 -12.89 -2.93 -2.91
C PHE A 166 -14.11 -3.79 -3.32
N ASP A 167 -13.94 -4.53 -4.42
CA ASP A 167 -15.00 -5.12 -5.24
C ASP A 167 -16.07 -5.90 -4.44
N ARG A 168 -17.33 -5.48 -4.63
CA ARG A 168 -18.51 -5.97 -3.92
C ARG A 168 -18.98 -7.35 -4.41
N GLU A 169 -18.46 -7.85 -5.53
CA GLU A 169 -19.07 -9.00 -6.22
C GLU A 169 -18.44 -10.37 -5.92
N ASN A 170 -17.41 -10.47 -5.07
CA ASN A 170 -16.83 -11.78 -4.74
C ASN A 170 -17.41 -12.38 -3.44
N LYS A 171 -17.73 -13.68 -3.45
CA LYS A 171 -18.27 -14.40 -2.27
C LYS A 171 -17.35 -14.29 -1.04
N THR A 172 -16.04 -14.31 -1.28
CA THR A 172 -15.01 -14.10 -0.26
C THR A 172 -15.17 -12.76 0.46
N TRP A 173 -15.66 -11.74 -0.26
CA TRP A 173 -15.89 -10.40 0.30
C TRP A 173 -17.02 -10.37 1.33
N ILE A 174 -18.08 -11.16 1.13
CA ILE A 174 -19.20 -11.26 2.07
C ILE A 174 -18.71 -11.80 3.43
N GLU A 175 -17.86 -12.83 3.41
CA GLU A 175 -17.28 -13.44 4.61
C GLU A 175 -16.31 -12.48 5.31
N ILE A 176 -15.41 -11.84 4.55
CA ILE A 176 -14.49 -10.81 5.08
C ILE A 176 -15.29 -9.67 5.70
N LYS A 177 -16.37 -9.21 5.07
CA LYS A 177 -17.21 -8.13 5.57
C LYS A 177 -17.86 -8.45 6.92
N GLY A 178 -18.25 -9.70 7.16
CA GLY A 178 -18.80 -10.13 8.44
C GLY A 178 -17.78 -10.01 9.58
N VAL A 179 -16.60 -10.63 9.40
CA VAL A 179 -15.48 -10.56 10.36
C VAL A 179 -15.03 -9.11 10.57
N PHE A 180 -14.91 -8.37 9.48
CA PHE A 180 -14.49 -6.97 9.50
C PHE A 180 -15.50 -6.06 10.20
N SER A 181 -16.80 -6.26 9.98
CA SER A 181 -17.85 -5.49 10.68
C SER A 181 -17.77 -5.73 12.19
N SER A 182 -17.59 -6.99 12.62
CA SER A 182 -17.38 -7.31 14.03
C SER A 182 -16.14 -6.62 14.60
N PHE A 183 -15.00 -6.73 13.90
CA PHE A 183 -13.74 -6.11 14.32
C PHE A 183 -13.81 -4.58 14.38
N LYS A 184 -14.43 -3.96 13.36
CA LYS A 184 -14.67 -2.51 13.29
C LYS A 184 -15.50 -2.05 14.48
N ASN A 185 -16.56 -2.77 14.85
CA ASN A 185 -17.39 -2.42 15.99
C ASN A 185 -16.60 -2.54 17.31
N THR A 186 -15.85 -3.63 17.49
CA THR A 186 -14.97 -3.80 18.65
C THR A 186 -13.91 -2.69 18.76
N LEU A 187 -13.33 -2.24 17.65
CA LEU A 187 -12.39 -1.12 17.65
C LEU A 187 -13.07 0.23 17.84
N ALA A 188 -14.28 0.43 17.31
CA ALA A 188 -15.05 1.64 17.58
C ALA A 188 -15.38 1.75 19.07
N ASP A 189 -15.65 0.63 19.75
CA ASP A 189 -15.84 0.59 21.20
C ASP A 189 -14.52 0.90 21.94
N ALA A 190 -13.38 0.41 21.45
CA ALA A 190 -12.07 0.64 22.06
C ALA A 190 -11.50 2.06 21.83
N PHE A 191 -11.84 2.70 20.70
CA PHE A 191 -11.40 4.07 20.33
C PHE A 191 -12.47 5.14 20.56
N GLY A 192 -13.66 4.75 21.04
CA GLY A 192 -14.84 5.57 21.26
C GLY A 192 -15.09 5.99 22.70
N SER A 193 -14.16 5.71 23.62
CA SER A 193 -14.09 6.25 24.98
C SER A 193 -12.89 7.18 25.15
#